data_AF-A0A2L2TUP4-F1
#
_entry.id   AF-A0A2L2TUP4-F1
#
_cell.length_a   1.000
_cell.length_b   1.000
_cell.length_c   1.000
_cell.angle_alpha   90.00
_cell.angle_beta   90.00
_cell.angle_gamma   90.00
#
_symmetry.space_group_name_H-M   'P 1'
#
loop_
_entity.id
_entity.type
_entity.pdbx_description
1 polymer ?
#
loop_
_entity_poly.entity_id
_entity_poly.type
_entity_poly.pdbx_seq_one_letter_code
_entity_poly.pdbx_strand_id
1 'polypeptide(L)'
;MKLSVSWWSLILKRLLPAGVIILFFVTFCYTLRPIDIVQAAQFQRPTDNHLPAKTSRLHYLIPASEPSLNLCANIISVLANRYPIPSILGYKGKNEFDAKVAHIAKLHSIRRYLNGPAGKHSDDLAIIADGHDVLAQLPAEVLIERYFEIMKRHDRVLADQFGLSVAQAHE
;
A
#
# COMPACT_ATOMS: atom_id res chain seq x y z
N MET A 1 13.53 68.11 -36.60
CA MET A 1 14.02 66.74 -36.34
C MET A 1 12.82 65.86 -36.03
N LYS A 2 12.39 64.98 -36.95
CA LYS A 2 11.19 64.13 -36.83
C LYS A 2 11.57 62.81 -36.15
N LEU A 3 10.80 62.37 -35.16
CA LEU A 3 10.73 60.95 -34.76
C LEU A 3 9.24 60.55 -34.69
N SER A 4 8.76 59.93 -35.76
CA SER A 4 7.50 59.21 -35.81
C SER A 4 7.81 57.75 -35.50
N VAL A 5 7.47 57.29 -34.30
CA VAL A 5 7.52 55.87 -33.95
C VAL A 5 6.20 55.24 -34.34
N SER A 6 6.23 54.38 -35.35
CA SER A 6 5.06 53.70 -35.88
C SER A 6 4.48 52.71 -34.86
N TRP A 7 3.29 53.05 -34.32
CA TRP A 7 2.48 52.27 -33.39
C TRP A 7 2.21 50.83 -33.86
N TRP A 8 2.22 50.59 -35.18
CA TRP A 8 2.09 49.25 -35.77
C TRP A 8 3.23 48.30 -35.40
N SER A 9 4.45 48.81 -35.17
CA SER A 9 5.60 47.98 -34.83
C SER A 9 5.56 47.44 -33.39
N LEU A 10 4.84 48.10 -32.48
CA LEU A 10 4.69 47.68 -31.09
C LEU A 10 3.61 46.61 -30.92
N ILE A 11 2.53 46.69 -31.71
CA ILE A 11 1.44 45.71 -31.68
C ILE A 11 1.90 44.39 -32.31
N LEU A 12 2.64 44.44 -33.42
CA LEU A 12 3.16 43.25 -34.09
C LEU A 12 4.17 42.47 -33.23
N LYS A 13 4.99 43.18 -32.43
CA LYS A 13 5.98 42.57 -31.51
C LYS A 13 5.35 41.89 -30.29
N ARG A 14 4.12 42.23 -29.92
CA ARG A 14 3.39 41.63 -28.77
C ARG A 14 2.53 40.43 -29.15
N LEU A 15 2.09 40.33 -30.41
CA LEU A 15 1.25 39.23 -30.89
C LEU A 15 2.06 37.96 -31.24
N LEU A 16 3.31 38.11 -31.67
CA LEU A 16 4.23 37.00 -31.94
C LEU A 16 4.48 36.07 -30.73
N PRO A 17 4.81 36.54 -29.51
CA PRO A 17 5.05 35.64 -28.37
C PRO A 17 3.78 34.96 -27.86
N ALA A 18 2.62 35.61 -27.96
CA ALA A 18 1.35 35.02 -27.53
C ALA A 18 0.95 33.80 -28.38
N GLY A 19 1.17 33.87 -29.70
CA GLY A 19 0.90 32.74 -30.60
C GLY A 19 1.80 31.54 -30.33
N VAL A 20 3.08 31.76 -30.03
CA VAL A 20 4.04 30.68 -29.71
C VAL A 20 3.70 30.01 -28.37
N ILE A 21 3.29 30.78 -27.36
CA ILE A 21 2.87 30.24 -26.06
C ILE A 21 1.61 29.37 -26.21
N ILE A 22 0.63 29.83 -26.98
CA ILE A 22 -0.60 29.05 -27.25
C ILE A 22 -0.25 27.75 -27.99
N LEU A 23 0.61 27.81 -29.01
CA LEU A 23 1.06 26.61 -29.73
C LEU A 23 1.76 25.62 -28.78
N PHE A 24 2.64 26.09 -27.91
CA PHE A 24 3.31 25.22 -26.91
C PHE A 24 2.31 24.62 -25.92
N PHE A 25 1.34 25.40 -25.44
CA PHE A 25 0.32 24.92 -24.50
C PHE A 25 -0.59 23.86 -25.15
N VAL A 26 -1.01 24.08 -26.38
CA VAL A 26 -1.79 23.11 -27.17
C VAL A 26 -0.97 21.85 -27.41
N THR A 27 0.27 21.97 -27.88
CA THR A 27 1.14 20.80 -28.12
C THR A 27 1.38 20.02 -26.82
N PHE A 28 1.64 20.70 -25.71
CA PHE A 28 1.80 20.10 -24.38
C PHE A 28 0.53 19.36 -23.92
N CYS A 29 -0.66 19.94 -24.10
CA CYS A 29 -1.93 19.27 -23.81
C CYS A 29 -2.21 18.07 -24.71
N TYR A 30 -1.81 18.12 -26.00
CA TYR A 30 -1.94 16.98 -26.91
C TYR A 30 -0.93 15.86 -26.61
N THR A 31 0.28 16.19 -26.14
CA THR A 31 1.29 15.20 -25.74
C THR A 31 1.07 14.65 -24.33
N LEU A 32 0.44 15.44 -23.45
CA LEU A 32 -0.07 15.00 -22.15
C LEU A 32 -1.48 14.39 -22.30
N ARG A 33 -1.68 13.54 -23.32
CA ARG A 33 -2.68 12.50 -23.11
C ARG A 33 -2.23 11.73 -21.88
N PRO A 34 -3.14 11.44 -20.91
CA PRO A 34 -2.77 10.56 -19.83
C PRO A 34 -2.21 9.30 -20.49
N ILE A 35 -0.94 9.00 -20.22
CA ILE A 35 -0.45 7.65 -20.39
C ILE A 35 -1.52 6.80 -19.72
N ASP A 36 -2.09 5.84 -20.43
CA ASP A 36 -3.11 4.91 -19.93
C ASP A 36 -2.49 4.07 -18.80
N ILE A 37 -2.19 4.69 -17.65
CA ILE A 37 -1.86 4.04 -16.37
C ILE A 37 -3.18 3.64 -15.72
N VAL A 38 -4.09 3.04 -16.50
CA VAL A 38 -5.25 2.32 -15.99
C VAL A 38 -5.51 1.12 -16.91
N GLN A 39 -4.46 0.38 -17.26
CA GLN A 39 -4.62 -1.08 -17.25
C GLN A 39 -4.37 -1.51 -15.79
N ALA A 40 -5.31 -1.17 -14.89
CA ALA A 40 -5.47 -2.00 -13.71
C ALA A 40 -5.66 -3.40 -14.27
N ALA A 41 -4.69 -4.29 -14.07
CA ALA A 41 -4.79 -5.66 -14.51
C ALA A 41 -6.10 -6.19 -13.93
N GLN A 42 -7.14 -6.24 -14.76
CA GLN A 42 -8.38 -6.89 -14.43
C GLN A 42 -8.00 -8.36 -14.40
N PHE A 43 -7.60 -8.83 -13.22
CA PHE A 43 -7.54 -10.25 -12.94
C PHE A 43 -8.98 -10.75 -13.03
N GLN A 44 -9.38 -11.14 -14.23
CA GLN A 44 -10.68 -11.71 -14.51
C GLN A 44 -10.68 -13.08 -13.83
N ARG A 45 -11.17 -13.14 -12.59
CA ARG A 45 -11.32 -14.38 -11.84
C ARG A 45 -12.29 -15.28 -12.64
N PRO A 46 -11.87 -16.46 -13.12
CA PRO A 46 -12.77 -17.35 -13.84
C PRO A 46 -13.94 -17.70 -12.92
N THR A 47 -15.17 -17.46 -13.36
CA THR A 47 -16.36 -17.88 -12.63
C THR A 47 -16.57 -19.36 -12.86
N ASP A 48 -15.88 -20.18 -12.07
CA ASP A 48 -16.19 -21.59 -11.94
C ASP A 48 -17.21 -21.79 -10.81
N ASN A 49 -18.32 -22.44 -11.15
CA ASN A 49 -19.38 -22.79 -10.21
C ASN A 49 -18.96 -24.01 -9.40
N HIS A 50 -18.06 -23.85 -8.41
CA HIS A 50 -17.69 -24.96 -7.53
C HIS A 50 -17.24 -24.49 -6.15
N LEU A 51 -18.16 -24.55 -5.17
CA LEU A 51 -17.98 -24.16 -3.75
C LEU A 51 -17.56 -22.69 -3.57
N PRO A 52 -17.89 -22.01 -2.47
CA PRO A 52 -17.29 -20.71 -2.20
C PRO A 52 -15.78 -20.94 -2.08
N ALA A 53 -15.02 -20.57 -3.12
CA ALA A 53 -13.56 -20.63 -3.09
C ALA A 53 -13.12 -19.94 -1.80
N LYS A 54 -12.50 -20.70 -0.89
CA LYS A 54 -12.00 -20.15 0.35
C LYS A 54 -10.83 -19.24 -0.02
N THR A 55 -11.10 -17.95 -0.14
CA THR A 55 -10.08 -16.96 -0.50
C THR A 55 -9.31 -16.60 0.76
N SER A 56 -8.08 -17.07 0.87
CA SER A 56 -7.12 -16.53 1.85
C SER A 56 -6.94 -15.03 1.59
N ARG A 57 -7.03 -14.22 2.65
CA ARG A 57 -6.88 -12.77 2.58
C ARG A 57 -5.58 -12.34 3.25
N LEU A 58 -5.03 -11.25 2.75
CA LEU A 58 -3.96 -10.52 3.41
C LEU A 58 -4.58 -9.39 4.27
N HIS A 59 -4.08 -9.25 5.49
CA HIS A 59 -4.38 -8.14 6.40
C HIS A 59 -3.10 -7.37 6.71
N TYR A 60 -3.14 -6.05 6.72
CA TYR A 60 -2.04 -5.20 7.16
C TYR A 60 -2.48 -4.41 8.39
N LEU A 61 -1.84 -4.67 9.53
CA LEU A 61 -2.26 -4.20 10.85
C LEU A 61 -1.22 -3.23 11.40
N ILE A 62 -1.65 -2.03 11.79
CA ILE A 62 -0.79 -0.98 12.33
C ILE A 62 -1.27 -0.59 13.74
N PRO A 63 -0.66 -1.09 14.81
CA PRO A 63 -0.95 -0.62 16.16
C PRO A 63 -0.47 0.82 16.35
N ALA A 64 -1.41 1.76 16.41
CA ALA A 64 -1.12 3.18 16.63
C ALA A 64 -2.28 3.88 17.36
N SER A 65 -1.97 4.56 18.46
CA SER A 65 -2.96 5.24 19.29
C SER A 65 -3.27 6.66 18.83
N GLU A 66 -2.32 7.30 18.14
CA GLU A 66 -2.39 8.72 17.77
C GLU A 66 -1.88 8.97 16.34
N PRO A 67 -2.39 10.01 15.67
CA PRO A 67 -1.86 10.41 14.38
C PRO A 67 -0.43 10.94 14.53
N SER A 68 0.41 10.63 13.54
CA SER A 68 1.76 11.20 13.43
C SER A 68 2.18 11.25 11.96
N LEU A 69 3.15 12.09 11.62
CA LEU A 69 3.71 12.13 10.25
C LEU A 69 4.28 10.77 9.85
N ASN A 70 4.90 10.05 10.78
CA ASN A 70 5.45 8.73 10.53
C ASN A 70 4.34 7.70 10.25
N LEU A 71 3.22 7.76 10.97
CA LEU A 71 2.06 6.91 10.69
C LEU A 71 1.51 7.17 9.29
N CYS A 72 1.41 8.45 8.89
CA CYS A 72 1.01 8.80 7.52
C CYS A 72 2.01 8.26 6.48
N ALA A 73 3.31 8.40 6.72
CA ALA A 73 4.34 7.87 5.83
C ALA A 73 4.27 6.34 5.71
N ASN A 74 4.05 5.63 6.83
CA ASN A 74 3.82 4.20 6.85
C ASN A 74 2.61 3.84 5.97
N ILE A 75 1.44 4.43 6.23
CA ILE A 75 0.21 4.17 5.46
C ILE A 75 0.44 4.40 3.96
N ILE A 76 1.07 5.52 3.58
CA ILE A 76 1.35 5.83 2.17
C ILE A 76 2.30 4.78 1.56
N SER A 77 3.34 4.37 2.28
CA SER A 77 4.29 3.36 1.79
C SER A 77 3.61 2.01 1.56
N VAL A 78 2.68 1.63 2.43
CA VAL A 78 1.89 0.39 2.34
C VAL A 78 0.98 0.42 1.12
N LEU A 79 0.24 1.51 0.93
CA LEU A 79 -0.63 1.69 -0.23
C LEU A 79 0.17 1.73 -1.55
N ALA A 80 1.31 2.42 -1.58
CA ALA A 80 2.20 2.47 -2.74
C ALA A 80 2.73 1.07 -3.14
N ASN A 81 2.89 0.18 -2.16
CA ASN A 81 3.35 -1.20 -2.36
C ASN A 81 2.20 -2.22 -2.53
N ARG A 82 0.97 -1.77 -2.82
CA ARG A 82 -0.20 -2.61 -3.12
C ARG A 82 -0.60 -3.58 -2.00
N TYR A 83 -0.30 -3.24 -0.75
CA TYR A 83 -0.92 -3.91 0.38
C TYR A 83 -2.41 -3.56 0.48
N PRO A 84 -3.23 -4.39 1.14
CA PRO A 84 -4.60 -4.03 1.47
C PRO A 84 -4.64 -2.75 2.31
N ILE A 85 -5.80 -2.09 2.35
CA ILE A 85 -6.00 -0.90 3.18
C ILE A 85 -5.65 -1.26 4.64
N PRO A 86 -4.67 -0.57 5.26
CA PRO A 86 -4.21 -0.95 6.58
C PRO A 86 -5.26 -0.69 7.65
N SER A 87 -5.39 -1.62 8.60
CA SER A 87 -6.22 -1.46 9.78
C SER A 87 -5.41 -0.86 10.91
N ILE A 88 -5.79 0.35 11.34
CA ILE A 88 -5.17 1.00 12.49
C ILE A 88 -5.79 0.43 13.77
N LEU A 89 -4.96 -0.15 14.63
CA LEU A 89 -5.39 -0.80 15.86
C LEU A 89 -5.12 0.10 17.07
N GLY A 90 -6.11 0.26 17.94
CA GLY A 90 -5.96 1.02 19.19
C GLY A 90 -6.05 2.55 19.04
N TYR A 91 -6.54 3.05 17.90
CA TYR A 91 -6.70 4.49 17.69
C TYR A 91 -7.58 5.14 18.77
N LYS A 92 -7.05 6.17 19.45
CA LYS A 92 -7.69 6.82 20.60
C LYS A 92 -8.16 5.84 21.68
N GLY A 93 -7.43 4.73 21.85
CA GLY A 93 -7.70 3.74 22.88
C GLY A 93 -7.68 4.34 24.28
N LYS A 94 -8.48 3.77 25.18
CA LYS A 94 -8.59 4.16 26.59
C LYS A 94 -8.39 2.92 27.46
N ASN A 95 -8.09 3.11 28.74
CA ASN A 95 -7.88 2.04 29.73
C ASN A 95 -6.75 1.09 29.28
N GLU A 96 -7.02 -0.21 29.17
CA GLU A 96 -6.04 -1.23 28.70
C GLU A 96 -5.56 -1.02 27.25
N PHE A 97 -6.23 -0.15 26.48
CA PHE A 97 -5.85 0.23 25.12
C PHE A 97 -5.17 1.60 25.05
N ASP A 98 -4.90 2.26 26.18
CA ASP A 98 -4.18 3.53 26.21
C ASP A 98 -2.67 3.32 26.13
N ALA A 99 -2.11 3.57 24.95
CA ALA A 99 -0.67 3.41 24.70
C ALA A 99 0.21 4.45 25.41
N LYS A 100 -0.35 5.56 25.90
CA LYS A 100 0.40 6.54 26.71
C LYS A 100 0.63 6.05 28.13
N VAL A 101 -0.31 5.26 28.63
CA VAL A 101 -0.27 4.73 30.00
C VAL A 101 0.44 3.38 30.04
N ALA A 102 0.28 2.55 29.00
CA ALA A 102 0.90 1.23 28.97
C ALA A 102 1.34 0.84 27.56
N HIS A 103 2.64 0.57 27.36
CA HIS A 103 3.16 0.07 26.09
C HIS A 103 2.53 -1.28 25.66
N ILE A 104 2.01 -2.04 26.63
CA ILE A 104 1.25 -3.27 26.40
C ILE A 104 -0.06 -3.04 25.63
N ALA A 105 -0.58 -1.82 25.56
CA ALA A 105 -1.79 -1.48 24.83
C ALA A 105 -1.74 -1.85 23.34
N LYS A 106 -0.54 -1.81 22.72
CA LYS A 106 -0.32 -2.30 21.35
C LYS A 106 -0.70 -3.79 21.25
N LEU A 107 -0.24 -4.60 22.21
CA LEU A 107 -0.52 -6.05 22.27
C LEU A 107 -2.00 -6.32 22.55
N HIS A 108 -2.66 -5.56 23.43
CA HIS A 108 -4.10 -5.68 23.66
C HIS A 108 -4.89 -5.40 22.38
N SER A 109 -4.51 -4.37 21.63
CA SER A 109 -5.16 -4.00 20.38
C SER A 109 -5.00 -5.07 19.29
N ILE A 110 -3.79 -5.65 19.17
CA ILE A 110 -3.52 -6.79 18.29
C ILE A 110 -4.34 -8.01 18.71
N ARG A 111 -4.32 -8.39 19.99
CA ARG A 111 -5.07 -9.53 20.51
C ARG A 111 -6.57 -9.37 20.25
N ARG A 112 -7.12 -8.17 20.44
CA ARG A 112 -8.53 -7.88 20.15
C ARG A 112 -8.88 -8.10 18.68
N TYR A 113 -7.98 -7.74 17.76
CA TYR A 113 -8.17 -8.00 16.33
C TYR A 113 -8.16 -9.50 16.01
N LEU A 114 -7.11 -10.21 16.48
CA LEU A 114 -6.91 -11.63 16.20
C LEU A 114 -7.99 -12.53 16.83
N ASN A 115 -8.52 -12.16 17.99
CA ASN A 115 -9.63 -12.89 18.61
C ASN A 115 -11.02 -12.44 18.08
N GLY A 116 -11.06 -11.42 17.22
CA GLY A 116 -12.27 -10.89 16.62
C GLY A 116 -12.73 -11.68 15.40
N PRO A 117 -13.81 -11.23 14.72
CA PRO A 117 -14.33 -11.89 13.52
C PRO A 117 -13.29 -12.07 12.41
N ALA A 118 -12.40 -11.09 12.21
CA ALA A 118 -11.38 -11.13 11.17
C ALA A 118 -10.31 -12.22 11.42
N GLY A 119 -9.97 -12.50 12.67
CA GLY A 119 -8.99 -13.55 13.02
C GLY A 119 -9.56 -14.97 13.11
N LYS A 120 -10.87 -15.16 12.87
CA LYS A 120 -11.48 -16.50 12.81
C LYS A 120 -11.10 -17.30 11.55
N HIS A 121 -10.50 -16.64 10.56
CA HIS A 121 -10.09 -17.24 9.31
C HIS A 121 -8.68 -17.80 9.44
N SER A 122 -8.58 -19.12 9.60
CA SER A 122 -7.32 -19.81 9.91
C SER A 122 -6.29 -19.81 8.77
N ASP A 123 -6.69 -19.41 7.58
CA ASP A 123 -5.90 -19.40 6.35
C ASP A 123 -5.55 -17.99 5.87
N ASP A 124 -5.95 -16.94 6.60
CA ASP A 124 -5.60 -15.56 6.28
C ASP A 124 -4.16 -15.25 6.77
N LEU A 125 -3.43 -14.44 6.00
CA LEU A 125 -2.13 -13.90 6.40
C LEU A 125 -2.31 -12.53 7.03
N ALA A 126 -1.71 -12.29 8.19
CA ALA A 126 -1.69 -10.98 8.84
C ALA A 126 -0.26 -10.47 8.99
N ILE A 127 -0.01 -9.27 8.47
CA ILE A 127 1.24 -8.54 8.68
C ILE A 127 0.96 -7.51 9.77
N ILE A 128 1.75 -7.54 10.85
CA ILE A 128 1.68 -6.56 11.93
C ILE A 128 2.97 -5.75 11.87
N ALA A 129 2.84 -4.45 11.58
CA ALA A 129 3.97 -3.52 11.50
C ALA A 129 3.79 -2.39 12.52
N ASP A 130 4.88 -1.91 13.11
CA ASP A 130 4.83 -0.73 13.97
C ASP A 130 4.44 0.51 13.14
N GLY A 131 3.63 1.39 13.72
CA GLY A 131 3.10 2.57 13.03
C GLY A 131 4.06 3.75 12.96
N HIS A 132 5.17 3.77 13.72
CA HIS A 132 5.97 4.99 13.88
C HIS A 132 7.39 4.93 13.30
N ASP A 133 7.94 3.76 13.02
CA ASP A 133 9.34 3.57 12.62
C ASP A 133 9.51 2.50 11.53
N VAL A 134 8.43 2.13 10.84
CA VAL A 134 8.44 1.18 9.73
C VAL A 134 7.88 1.82 8.46
N LEU A 135 8.51 1.52 7.33
CA LEU A 135 8.00 1.82 5.99
C LEU A 135 8.02 0.54 5.14
N ALA A 136 6.95 0.30 4.40
CA ALA A 136 6.92 -0.78 3.42
C ALA A 136 7.78 -0.39 2.21
N GLN A 137 8.77 -1.22 1.89
CA GLN A 137 9.68 -1.02 0.75
C GLN A 137 9.48 -2.04 -0.37
N LEU A 138 8.80 -3.15 -0.08
CA LEU A 138 8.58 -4.25 -1.02
C LEU A 138 7.09 -4.38 -1.33
N PRO A 139 6.72 -4.65 -2.60
CA PRO A 139 5.35 -5.00 -2.96
C PRO A 139 4.81 -6.17 -2.15
N ALA A 140 3.52 -6.16 -1.85
CA ALA A 140 2.86 -7.21 -1.07
C ALA A 140 3.08 -8.61 -1.65
N GLU A 141 3.03 -8.76 -2.97
CA GLU A 141 3.25 -10.01 -3.69
C GLU A 141 4.64 -10.62 -3.40
N VAL A 142 5.69 -9.78 -3.42
CA VAL A 142 7.07 -10.19 -3.14
C VAL A 142 7.22 -10.65 -1.69
N LEU A 143 6.56 -9.97 -0.76
CA LEU A 143 6.63 -10.34 0.66
C LEU A 143 5.89 -11.66 0.93
N ILE A 144 4.73 -11.88 0.30
CA ILE A 144 3.97 -13.13 0.38
C ILE A 144 4.77 -14.29 -0.21
N GLU A 145 5.34 -14.11 -1.40
CA GLU A 145 6.18 -15.12 -2.06
C GLU A 145 7.34 -15.54 -1.14
N ARG A 146 8.11 -14.56 -0.65
CA ARG A 146 9.24 -14.80 0.25
C ARG A 146 8.83 -15.46 1.56
N TYR A 147 7.67 -15.11 2.11
CA TYR A 147 7.15 -15.76 3.31
C TYR A 147 6.98 -17.26 3.07
N PHE A 148 6.29 -17.66 2.00
CA PHE A 148 6.06 -19.08 1.72
C PHE A 148 7.36 -19.83 1.34
N GLU A 149 8.30 -19.19 0.66
CA GLU A 149 9.62 -19.76 0.40
C GLU A 149 10.39 -20.06 1.70
N ILE A 150 10.37 -19.10 2.64
CA ILE A 150 11.00 -19.25 3.95
C ILE A 150 10.31 -20.36 4.74
N MET A 151 8.97 -20.34 4.82
CA MET A 151 8.21 -21.37 5.53
C MET A 151 8.52 -22.78 5.00
N LYS A 152 8.50 -22.97 3.68
CA LYS A 152 8.84 -24.26 3.05
C LYS A 152 10.27 -24.72 3.35
N ARG A 153 11.22 -23.79 3.51
CA ARG A 153 12.59 -24.12 3.92
C ARG A 153 12.64 -24.54 5.38
N HIS A 154 11.96 -23.80 6.26
CA HIS A 154 11.92 -24.10 7.69
C HIS A 154 11.18 -25.39 8.01
N ASP A 155 10.11 -25.72 7.28
CA ASP A 155 9.40 -27.00 7.42
C ASP A 155 10.34 -28.19 7.21
N ARG A 156 11.23 -28.11 6.21
CA ARG A 156 12.24 -29.15 5.98
C ARG A 156 13.25 -29.25 7.12
N VAL A 157 13.75 -28.10 7.58
CA VAL A 157 14.70 -28.06 8.70
C VAL A 157 14.09 -28.68 9.96
N LEU A 158 12.82 -28.37 10.27
CA LEU A 158 12.12 -28.95 11.40
C LEU A 158 11.91 -30.45 11.22
N ALA A 159 11.43 -30.89 10.05
CA ALA A 159 11.22 -32.31 9.78
C ALA A 159 12.52 -33.13 9.93
N ASP A 160 13.64 -32.62 9.39
CA ASP A 160 14.96 -33.25 9.51
C ASP A 160 15.42 -33.34 10.98
N GLN A 161 15.18 -32.29 11.79
CA GLN A 161 15.51 -32.28 13.22
C GLN A 161 14.76 -33.35 14.02
N PHE A 162 13.53 -33.67 13.63
CA PHE A 162 12.70 -34.67 14.30
C PHE A 162 12.76 -36.07 13.64
N GLY A 163 13.53 -36.23 12.55
CA GLY A 163 13.61 -37.50 11.81
C GLY A 163 12.29 -37.87 11.12
N LEU A 164 11.48 -36.87 10.77
CA LEU A 164 10.17 -37.02 10.12
C LEU A 164 10.25 -36.57 8.66
N SER A 165 9.26 -36.96 7.86
CA SER A 165 8.97 -36.26 6.61
C SER A 165 8.18 -34.97 6.88
N VAL A 166 8.23 -34.01 5.94
CA VAL A 166 7.46 -32.76 6.04
C VAL A 166 5.96 -33.02 6.20
N ALA A 167 5.41 -34.02 5.51
CA ALA A 167 3.99 -34.38 5.63
C ALA A 167 3.65 -34.84 7.06
N GLN A 168 4.48 -35.69 7.65
CA GLN A 168 4.30 -36.16 9.03
C GLN A 168 4.45 -35.03 10.05
N ALA A 169 5.25 -34.00 9.76
CA ALA A 169 5.43 -32.85 10.65
C ALA A 169 4.23 -31.86 10.62
N HIS A 170 3.32 -32.01 9.66
CA HIS A 170 2.11 -31.18 9.53
C HIS A 170 0.84 -31.88 10.06
N GLU A 171 0.94 -33.14 10.50
CA GLU A 171 -0.12 -33.93 11.15
C GLU A 171 -0.09 -33.80 12.68
#